data_AF-A0A654TMT9-F1
#
_entry.id   AF-A0A654TMT9-F1
#
_cell.length_a   1.000
_cell.length_b   1.000
_cell.length_c   1.000
_cell.angle_alpha   90.00
_cell.angle_beta   90.00
_cell.angle_gamma   90.00
#
_symmetry.space_group_name_H-M   'P 1'
#
loop_
_entity.id
_entity.type
_entity.pdbx_description
1 polymer ?
#
loop_
_entity_poly.entity_id
_entity_poly.type
_entity_poly.pdbx_seq_one_letter_code
_entity_poly.pdbx_strand_id
1 'polypeptide(L)' 'MRPAIHLPLEDPYQMPNGYPVKASVSFGLYYPPGSALYHDTLAELWFASEEVAQVNGFIRAD' A
#
# COMPACT_ATOMS: atom_id res chain seq x y z
N MET A 1 -5.68 15.35 12.64
CA MET A 1 -4.83 14.98 11.49
C MET A 1 -4.71 13.47 11.49
N ARG A 2 -5.04 12.78 10.39
CA ARG A 2 -4.79 11.33 10.26
C ARG A 2 -3.47 11.14 9.51
N PRO A 3 -2.63 10.17 9.88
CA PRO A 3 -1.39 9.91 9.15
C PRO A 3 -1.70 9.42 7.72
N ALA A 4 -0.83 9.69 6.77
CA ALA A 4 -1.01 9.27 5.37
C ALA A 4 -0.49 7.83 5.10
N ILE A 5 0.23 7.25 6.06
CA ILE A 5 0.85 5.93 6.01
C ILE A 5 0.41 5.13 7.24
N HIS A 6 0.13 3.84 7.07
CA HIS A 6 -0.25 2.92 8.14
C HIS A 6 0.60 1.64 8.05
N LEU A 7 0.96 1.08 9.20
CA LEU A 7 1.62 -0.24 9.27
C LEU A 7 0.60 -1.36 8.98
N PRO A 8 1.02 -2.56 8.60
CA PRO A 8 0.09 -3.69 8.46
C PRO A 8 -0.67 -3.97 9.77
N LEU A 9 -1.88 -4.51 9.66
CA LEU A 9 -2.60 -5.08 10.80
C LEU A 9 -1.98 -6.45 11.16
N GLU A 10 -2.60 -7.17 12.09
CA GLU A 10 -2.18 -8.55 12.40
C GLU A 10 -2.24 -9.46 11.15
N ASP A 11 -3.29 -9.30 10.34
CA ASP A 11 -3.32 -9.86 8.99
C ASP A 11 -2.76 -8.84 7.99
N PRO A 12 -1.60 -9.09 7.34
CA PRO A 12 -1.01 -8.14 6.41
C PRO A 12 -1.72 -8.09 5.05
N TYR A 13 -2.66 -9.00 4.78
CA TYR A 13 -3.56 -8.92 3.62
C TYR A 13 -4.79 -8.06 3.91
N GLN A 14 -5.12 -7.85 5.18
CA GLN A 14 -6.26 -7.03 5.60
C GLN A 14 -5.95 -5.54 5.45
N MET A 15 -6.78 -4.86 4.66
CA MET A 15 -6.71 -3.42 4.43
C MET A 15 -7.12 -2.62 5.69
N PRO A 16 -6.26 -1.72 6.22
CA PRO A 16 -6.65 -0.75 7.22
C PRO A 16 -7.66 0.26 6.65
N ASN A 17 -8.64 0.66 7.47
CA ASN A 17 -9.67 1.60 7.03
C ASN A 17 -9.06 2.94 6.58
N GLY A 18 -9.31 3.33 5.33
CA GLY A 18 -8.79 4.58 4.74
C GLY A 18 -7.37 4.48 4.16
N TYR A 19 -6.79 3.28 4.08
CA TYR A 19 -5.46 3.05 3.49
C TYR A 19 -5.53 1.96 2.42
N PRO A 20 -6.11 2.24 1.24
CA PRO A 20 -6.39 1.20 0.25
C PRO A 20 -5.19 0.75 -0.57
N VAL A 21 -4.05 1.44 -0.54
CA VAL A 21 -2.91 1.14 -1.40
C VAL A 21 -1.86 0.34 -0.63
N LYS A 22 -1.60 -0.90 -1.03
CA LYS A 22 -0.52 -1.71 -0.45
C LYS A 22 0.82 -1.22 -0.96
N ALA A 23 1.87 -1.39 -0.17
CA ALA A 23 3.23 -1.15 -0.62
C ALA A 23 4.21 -2.19 -0.09
N SER A 24 5.15 -2.57 -0.95
CA SER A 24 6.35 -3.31 -0.57
C SER A 24 7.53 -2.35 -0.53
N VAL A 25 8.04 -2.13 0.68
CA VAL A 25 9.27 -1.37 0.93
C VAL A 25 10.46 -2.11 0.33
N SER A 26 10.45 -3.45 0.42
CA SER A 26 11.51 -4.32 -0.09
C SER A 26 11.74 -4.16 -1.60
N PHE A 27 10.67 -3.90 -2.37
CA PHE A 27 10.75 -3.71 -3.83
C PHE A 27 10.54 -2.27 -4.30
N GLY A 28 10.16 -1.34 -3.41
CA GLY A 28 9.80 0.03 -3.78
C GLY A 28 8.54 0.10 -4.64
N LEU A 29 7.62 -0.86 -4.49
CA LEU A 29 6.40 -0.97 -5.31
C LEU A 29 5.15 -0.68 -4.50
N TYR A 30 4.14 -0.08 -5.14
CA TYR A 30 2.79 0.05 -4.61
C TYR A 30 1.75 -0.63 -5.49
N TYR A 31 0.67 -1.08 -4.88
CA TYR A 31 -0.39 -1.87 -5.49
C TYR A 31 -1.74 -1.23 -5.14
N PRO A 32 -2.41 -0.54 -6.08
CA PRO A 32 -3.77 -0.05 -5.88
C PRO A 32 -4.78 -1.21 -5.93
N PRO A 33 -6.02 -1.05 -5.42
CA PRO A 33 -7.05 -2.10 -5.43
C PRO A 33 -7.37 -2.68 -6.81
N GLY A 34 -7.08 -1.94 -7.89
CA GLY A 34 -7.24 -2.41 -9.27
C GLY A 34 -6.05 -3.17 -9.85
N SER A 35 -4.95 -3.34 -9.11
CA SER A 35 -3.79 -4.12 -9.57
C SER A 35 -4.12 -5.62 -9.53
N ALA A 36 -3.67 -6.36 -10.55
CA ALA A 36 -3.85 -7.80 -10.62
C ALA A 36 -3.21 -8.53 -9.42
N LEU A 37 -2.12 -7.98 -8.88
CA LEU A 37 -1.36 -8.56 -7.77
C LEU A 37 -1.83 -8.05 -6.40
N TYR A 38 -2.89 -7.24 -6.34
CA TYR A 38 -3.32 -6.59 -5.10
C TYR A 38 -3.63 -7.61 -3.99
N HIS A 39 -4.33 -8.70 -4.32
CA HIS A 39 -4.70 -9.72 -3.34
C HIS A 39 -3.55 -10.66 -2.98
N ASP A 40 -2.63 -10.93 -3.92
CA ASP A 40 -1.51 -11.85 -3.72
C ASP A 40 -0.28 -11.21 -3.05
N THR A 41 -0.25 -9.87 -3.00
CA THR A 41 0.85 -9.13 -2.39
C THR A 41 0.64 -8.93 -0.90
N LEU A 42 1.67 -9.27 -0.12
CA LEU A 42 1.77 -8.93 1.30
C LEU A 42 2.22 -7.47 1.44
N ALA A 43 1.43 -6.66 2.17
CA ALA A 43 1.75 -5.27 2.39
C ALA A 43 2.78 -5.13 3.54
N GLU A 44 3.85 -4.38 3.30
CA GLU A 44 4.78 -3.93 4.35
C GLU A 44 4.38 -2.54 4.86
N LEU A 45 3.69 -1.75 4.03
CA LEU A 45 3.04 -0.48 4.38
C LEU A 45 1.70 -0.35 3.64
N TRP A 46 0.85 0.52 4.17
CA TRP A 46 -0.40 0.93 3.54
C TRP A 46 -0.47 2.45 3.39
N PHE A 47 -0.80 2.93 2.19
CA PHE A 47 -0.96 4.35 1.88
C PHE A 47 -2.44 4.76 1.76
N ALA A 48 -2.74 5.99 2.17
CA ALA A 48 -4.06 6.58 2.05
C ALA A 48 -4.51 6.81 0.59
N SER A 49 -3.55 6.96 -0.33
CA SER A 49 -3.80 7.13 -1.76
C SER A 49 -2.57 6.75 -2.61
N GLU A 50 -2.77 6.59 -3.92
CA GLU A 50 -1.67 6.38 -4.87
C GLU A 50 -0.72 7.59 -4.93
N GLU A 51 -1.25 8.80 -4.81
CA GLU A 51 -0.45 10.03 -4.75
C GLU A 51 0.53 10.00 -3.57
N VAL A 52 0.08 9.58 -2.38
CA VAL A 52 0.96 9.43 -1.21
C VAL A 52 2.06 8.40 -1.49
N ALA A 53 1.75 7.28 -2.15
CA ALA A 53 2.76 6.29 -2.51
C ALA A 53 3.83 6.87 -3.45
N GLN A 54 3.40 7.59 -4.49
CA GLN A 54 4.28 8.21 -5.48
C GLN A 54 5.19 9.28 -4.88
N VAL A 55 4.67 10.18 -4.03
CA VAL A 55 5.50 11.22 -3.38
C VAL A 55 6.48 10.63 -2.37
N ASN A 56 6.22 9.42 -1.87
CA ASN A 56 7.16 8.66 -1.03
C ASN A 56 8.13 7.77 -1.85
N GLY A 57 8.14 7.90 -3.18
CA GLY A 57 9.11 7.25 -4.06
C GLY A 57 8.75 5.83 -4.51
N PHE A 58 7.52 5.37 -4.27
CA PHE A 58 7.07 4.05 -4.71
C PHE A 58 6.57 4.10 -6.15
N ILE A 59 6.86 3.05 -6.91
CA ILE A 59 6.44 2.87 -8.30
C ILE A 59 5.22 1.95 -8.35
N ARG A 60 4.27 2.22 -9.23
CA ARG A 60 3.11 1.34 -9.40
C ARG A 60 3.57 -0.02 -9.91
N ALA A 61 3.12 -1.10 -9.27
CA ALA A 61 3.25 -2.44 -9.83
C ALA A 61 2.29 -2.58 -11.03
N ASP A 62 2.86 -2.94 -12.18
CA ASP A 62 2.13 -3.22 -13.42
C ASP A 62 1.26 -4.49 -13.29
#